data_AF-A0AAU9TSR5-F1
#
_entry.id   AF-A0AAU9TSR5-F1
#
_cell.length_a   1.000
_cell.length_b   1.000
_cell.length_c   1.000
_cell.angle_alpha   90.00
_cell.angle_beta   90.00
_cell.angle_gamma   90.00
#
_symmetry.space_group_name_H-M   'P 1'
#
loop_
_entity.id
_entity.type
_entity.pdbx_description
1 polymer ?
#
loop_
_entity_poly.entity_id
_entity_poly.type
_entity_poly.pdbx_seq_one_letter_code
_entity_poly.pdbx_strand_id
1 'polypeptide(L)' 'MSVGKVREFDIKNGNWSAYIDRVEMYFVSNKITVDLKLPTLIALIGEEAYELLSTLTSPRKPSELSYDEAVNITQTFTT' A
#
# COMPACT_ATOMS: atom_id res chain seq x y z
N MET A 1 -10.30 14.64 -13.11
CA MET A 1 -10.02 15.14 -11.75
C MET A 1 -9.75 13.94 -10.88
N SER A 2 -8.60 13.85 -10.22
CA SER A 2 -8.39 12.85 -9.16
C SER A 2 -9.13 13.31 -7.90
N VAL A 3 -9.77 12.36 -7.22
CA VAL A 3 -10.55 12.62 -6.00
C VAL A 3 -9.64 12.39 -4.80
N GLY A 4 -9.40 13.47 -4.04
CA GLY A 4 -8.80 13.41 -2.70
C GLY A 4 -7.30 13.16 -2.64
N LYS A 5 -6.80 13.05 -1.41
CA LYS A 5 -5.44 12.60 -1.08
C LYS A 5 -5.55 11.56 0.04
N VAL A 6 -4.79 10.47 -0.08
CA VAL A 6 -4.59 9.53 1.02
C VAL A 6 -3.32 9.96 1.77
N ARG A 7 -3.38 10.04 3.10
CA ARG A 7 -2.18 10.27 3.91
C ARG A 7 -1.37 8.99 3.97
N GLU A 8 -0.05 9.12 3.97
CA GLU A 8 0.90 8.01 4.13
C GLU A 8 0.60 7.18 5.37
N PHE A 9 1.05 5.92 5.35
CA PHE A 9 0.88 5.02 6.48
C PHE A 9 1.86 5.36 7.59
N ASP A 10 1.35 5.54 8.81
CA ASP A 10 2.17 5.69 10.01
C ASP A 10 2.47 4.30 10.59
N ILE A 11 3.69 3.79 10.42
CA ILE A 11 4.09 2.47 10.93
C ILE A 11 4.06 2.40 12.45
N LYS A 12 4.26 3.53 13.15
CA LYS A 12 4.44 3.54 14.61
C LYS A 12 3.11 3.47 15.34
N ASN A 13 2.07 4.11 14.81
CA ASN A 13 0.77 4.24 15.49
C ASN A 13 -0.43 3.88 14.60
N GLY A 14 -0.20 3.59 13.32
CA GLY A 14 -1.26 3.37 12.33
C GLY A 14 -1.84 1.97 12.38
N ASN A 15 -3.14 1.88 12.13
CA ASN A 15 -3.81 0.60 11.86
C ASN A 15 -3.73 0.32 10.35
N TRP A 16 -2.98 -0.72 9.96
CA TRP A 16 -2.78 -1.09 8.56
C TRP A 16 -4.09 -1.41 7.83
N SER A 17 -5.00 -2.17 8.48
CA SER A 17 -6.31 -2.51 7.90
C SER A 17 -7.12 -1.25 7.59
N ALA A 18 -7.20 -0.32 8.54
CA ALA A 18 -7.92 0.94 8.34
C ALA A 18 -7.26 1.85 7.28
N TYR A 19 -5.94 1.77 7.12
CA TYR A 19 -5.23 2.44 6.04
C TYR A 19 -5.60 1.83 4.67
N ILE A 20 -5.59 0.51 4.55
CA ILE A 20 -5.96 -0.20 3.32
C ILE A 20 -7.41 0.06 2.93
N ASP A 21 -8.35 0.07 3.87
CA ASP A 21 -9.75 0.41 3.60
C ASP A 21 -9.89 1.79 2.93
N ARG A 22 -9.12 2.79 3.39
CA ARG A 22 -9.10 4.13 2.78
C ARG A 22 -8.46 4.12 1.39
N VAL A 23 -7.41 3.34 1.18
CA VAL A 23 -6.74 3.19 -0.12
C VAL A 23 -7.69 2.52 -1.13
N GLU A 24 -8.45 1.51 -0.72
CA GLU A 24 -9.44 0.85 -1.58
C GLU A 24 -10.56 1.83 -1.99
N MET A 25 -11.05 2.66 -1.08
CA MET A 25 -12.00 3.73 -1.43
C MET A 25 -11.41 4.77 -2.37
N TYR A 26 -10.11 5.06 -2.25
CA TYR A 26 -9.40 5.92 -3.18
C TYR A 26 -9.32 5.30 -4.59
N PHE A 27 -9.05 4.00 -4.69
CA PHE A 27 -9.06 3.29 -5.97
C PHE A 27 -10.42 3.36 -6.66
N VAL A 28 -11.51 3.10 -5.92
CA VAL A 28 -12.88 3.19 -6.43
C VAL A 28 -13.18 4.61 -6.91
N SER A 29 -12.87 5.62 -6.09
CA SER A 29 -13.15 7.02 -6.39
C SER A 29 -12.39 7.53 -7.64
N ASN A 30 -11.20 6.99 -7.87
CA ASN A 30 -10.33 7.38 -8.99
C ASN A 30 -10.39 6.42 -10.18
N LYS A 31 -11.26 5.39 -10.13
CA LYS A 31 -11.40 4.35 -11.16
C LYS A 31 -10.06 3.69 -11.51
N ILE A 32 -9.23 3.44 -10.48
CA ILE A 32 -7.94 2.77 -10.63
C ILE A 32 -8.20 1.32 -11.02
N THR A 33 -7.58 0.90 -12.13
CA THR A 33 -7.66 -0.48 -12.63
C THR A 33 -6.79 -1.42 -11.79
N VAL A 34 -7.04 -2.73 -11.89
CA VAL A 34 -6.38 -3.76 -11.08
C VAL A 34 -4.85 -3.72 -11.24
N ASP A 35 -4.36 -3.52 -12.46
CA ASP A 35 -2.94 -3.39 -12.82
C ASP A 35 -2.28 -2.15 -12.22
N LEU A 36 -3.07 -1.11 -11.92
CA LEU A 36 -2.58 0.14 -11.32
C LEU A 36 -2.67 0.16 -9.80
N LYS A 37 -3.34 -0.80 -9.15
CA LYS A 37 -3.50 -0.84 -7.69
C LYS A 37 -2.15 -0.91 -6.97
N LEU A 38 -1.27 -1.83 -7.37
CA LEU A 38 0.05 -1.99 -6.73
C LEU A 38 0.95 -0.75 -6.92
N PRO A 39 1.17 -0.23 -8.15
CA PRO A 39 1.91 1.01 -8.34
C PRO A 39 1.35 2.18 -7.52
N THR A 40 0.03 2.29 -7.45
CA THR A 40 -0.63 3.34 -6.67
C THR A 40 -0.43 3.14 -5.17
N LEU A 41 -0.53 1.90 -4.66
CA LEU A 41 -0.23 1.60 -3.26
C LEU A 41 1.21 2.00 -2.90
N ILE A 42 2.19 1.57 -3.70
CA ILE A 42 3.61 1.90 -3.49
C ILE A 42 3.82 3.42 -3.43
N ALA A 43 3.12 4.18 -4.28
CA ALA A 43 3.19 5.63 -4.28
C ALA A 43 2.51 6.31 -3.07
N LEU A 44 1.56 5.64 -2.40
CA LEU A 44 0.78 6.18 -1.30
C LEU A 44 1.28 5.78 0.09
N ILE A 45 1.93 4.62 0.23
CA ILE A 45 2.29 4.04 1.55
C ILE A 45 3.30 4.87 2.34
N GLY A 46 4.11 5.68 1.66
CA GLY A 46 5.18 6.47 2.28
C GLY A 46 6.50 5.72 2.37
N GLU A 47 7.56 6.46 2.70
CA GLU A 47 8.96 5.98 2.68
C GLU A 47 9.21 4.86 3.69
N GLU A 48 8.89 5.07 4.97
CA GLU A 48 9.13 4.07 6.03
C GLU A 48 8.43 2.73 5.68
N ALA A 49 7.19 2.78 5.16
CA ALA A 49 6.39 1.59 4.86
C ALA A 49 6.91 0.85 3.62
N TYR A 50 7.41 1.61 2.64
CA TYR A 50 8.06 1.05 1.48
C TYR A 50 9.39 0.38 1.83
N GLU A 51 10.20 0.96 2.71
CA GLU A 51 11.45 0.35 3.20
C GLU A 51 11.18 -0.99 3.91
N LEU A 52 10.14 -1.04 4.75
CA LEU A 52 9.69 -2.28 5.39
C LEU A 52 9.30 -3.32 4.33
N LEU A 53 8.43 -2.96 3.38
CA LEU A 53 8.00 -3.86 2.32
C LEU A 53 9.19 -4.39 1.51
N SER A 54 10.11 -3.50 1.11
CA SER A 54 11.34 -3.85 0.38
C SER A 54 12.23 -4.82 1.15
N THR A 55 12.38 -4.59 2.46
CA THR A 55 13.12 -5.49 3.35
C THR A 55 12.48 -6.88 3.41
N LEU A 56 11.15 -6.92 3.52
CA LEU A 56 10.38 -8.16 3.63
C LEU A 56 10.30 -8.96 2.32
N THR A 57 10.43 -8.29 1.18
CA THR A 57 10.28 -8.94 -0.14
C THR A 57 11.61 -9.34 -0.76
N SER A 58 12.73 -8.88 -0.18
CA SER A 58 14.08 -9.24 -0.62
C SER A 58 14.25 -10.77 -0.74
N PRO A 59 14.80 -11.29 -1.85
CA PRO A 59 15.49 -10.56 -2.93
C PRO A 59 14.59 -10.05 -4.08
N ARG A 60 13.26 -10.24 -4.02
CA ARG A 60 12.32 -9.74 -5.03
C ARG A 60 12.02 -8.26 -4.82
N LYS A 61 11.77 -7.53 -5.92
CA LYS A 61 11.35 -6.13 -5.83
C LYS A 61 9.87 -6.03 -5.41
N PRO A 62 9.48 -5.04 -4.60
CA PRO A 62 8.07 -4.79 -4.29
C PRO A 62 7.18 -4.60 -5.53
N SER A 63 7.74 -4.08 -6.63
CA SER A 63 7.04 -3.91 -7.91
C SER A 63 6.73 -5.21 -8.65
N GLU A 64 7.30 -6.34 -8.24
CA GLU A 64 7.11 -7.67 -8.84
C GLU A 64 6.07 -8.52 -8.09
N LEU A 65 5.42 -7.94 -7.08
CA LEU A 65 4.36 -8.57 -6.32
C LEU A 65 3.00 -8.32 -6.98
N SER A 66 1.98 -9.02 -6.54
CA SER A 66 0.60 -8.59 -6.67
C SER A 66 0.23 -7.61 -5.55
N TYR A 67 -0.87 -6.86 -5.77
CA TYR A 67 -1.42 -5.98 -4.73
C TYR A 67 -1.74 -6.76 -3.45
N ASP A 68 -2.41 -7.91 -3.57
CA ASP A 68 -2.80 -8.72 -2.42
C ASP A 68 -1.59 -9.28 -1.66
N GLU A 69 -0.54 -9.71 -2.37
CA GLU A 69 0.71 -10.13 -1.73
C GLU A 69 1.35 -8.99 -0.93
N ALA A 70 1.42 -7.78 -1.50
CA ALA A 70 1.99 -6.62 -0.81
C ALA A 70 1.20 -6.26 0.46
N VAL A 71 -0.13 -6.26 0.38
CA VAL A 71 -1.01 -5.99 1.53
C VAL A 71 -0.83 -7.04 2.64
N ASN A 72 -0.82 -8.33 2.28
CA ASN A 72 -0.69 -9.43 3.23
C ASN A 72 0.68 -9.46 3.91
N ILE A 73 1.75 -9.21 3.14
CA ILE A 73 3.11 -9.13 3.69
C ILE A 73 3.16 -8.01 4.71
N THR A 74 2.75 -6.78 4.37
CA THR A 74 2.81 -5.66 5.31
C THR A 74 1.89 -5.84 6.53
N GLN A 75 0.73 -6.48 6.38
CA GLN A 75 -0.19 -6.75 7.50
C GLN A 75 0.43 -7.68 8.56
N THR A 76 1.20 -8.68 8.12
CA THR A 76 1.80 -9.67 9.01
C THR A 76 2.81 -9.06 9.99
N PHE A 77 3.44 -7.93 9.62
CA PHE A 77 4.47 -7.27 10.42
C PHE A 77 4.00 -5.99 11.11
N THR A 78 2.75 -5.57 10.87
CA THR A 78 2.14 -4.37 11.48
C THR A 78 1.07 -4.72 12.53
N THR A 79 0.83 -6.02 12.77
CA THR A 79 -0.04 -6.56 13.83
C THR A 79 0.81 -7.05 15.00
#